data_AF-B0BHW6-F1
#
_entry.id   AF-B0BHW6-F1
#
_cell.length_a   1.000
_cell.length_b   1.000
_cell.length_c   1.000
_cell.angle_alpha   90.00
_cell.angle_beta   90.00
_cell.angle_gamma   90.00
#
_symmetry.space_group_name_H-M   'P 1'
#
loop_
_entity.id
_entity.type
_entity.pdbx_description
1 polymer ?
#
loop_
_entity_poly.entity_id
_entity_poly.type
_entity_poly.pdbx_seq_one_letter_code
_entity_poly.pdbx_strand_id
1 'polypeptide(L)'
;TLGRTNEITRMTAPLPKQIAVDRHPSGRFTLKHRKQGDLDWTDYTGRLLGNPDPVDFYRAVAEKLAELSSKRHRIVTFSDPDWQ
;
A
#
# COMPACT_ATOMS: atom_id res chain seq x y z
N THR A 1 21.24 -38.50 -23.31
CA THR A 1 20.75 -37.14 -23.59
C THR A 1 19.74 -36.75 -22.53
N LEU A 2 20.20 -36.12 -21.44
CA LEU A 2 19.36 -35.69 -20.32
C LEU A 2 18.72 -34.34 -20.67
N GLY A 3 17.40 -34.35 -20.84
CA GLY A 3 16.59 -33.14 -21.00
C GLY A 3 16.70 -32.30 -19.74
N ARG A 4 17.37 -31.16 -19.84
CA ARG A 4 17.48 -30.20 -18.73
C ARG A 4 16.12 -29.51 -18.58
N THR A 5 15.54 -29.71 -17.41
CA THR A 5 14.35 -29.07 -16.89
C THR A 5 14.46 -27.55 -17.04
N ASN A 6 13.54 -26.95 -17.80
CA ASN A 6 13.33 -25.50 -17.78
C ASN A 6 12.67 -25.14 -16.44
N GLU A 7 13.46 -25.05 -15.38
CA GLU A 7 13.07 -24.28 -14.19
C GLU A 7 13.04 -22.81 -14.58
N ILE A 8 11.89 -22.39 -15.13
CA ILE A 8 11.53 -20.99 -15.18
C ILE A 8 11.43 -20.57 -13.73
N THR A 9 12.48 -19.94 -13.21
CA THR A 9 12.44 -19.12 -12.02
C THR A 9 11.35 -18.08 -12.27
N ARG A 10 10.11 -18.41 -11.92
CA ARG A 10 9.04 -17.44 -11.73
C ARG A 10 9.51 -16.62 -10.53
N MET A 11 10.31 -15.59 -10.80
CA MET A 11 10.48 -14.48 -9.87
C MET A 11 9.07 -13.96 -9.65
N THR A 12 8.41 -14.46 -8.62
CA THR A 12 7.01 -14.19 -8.33
C THR A 12 6.90 -12.69 -8.19
N ALA A 13 6.18 -12.06 -9.13
CA ALA A 13 5.91 -10.63 -9.05
C ALA A 13 5.39 -10.33 -7.64
N PRO A 14 5.86 -9.27 -6.98
CA PRO A 14 5.42 -8.96 -5.62
C PRO A 14 3.90 -8.89 -5.59
N LEU A 15 3.30 -9.59 -4.62
CA LEU A 15 1.85 -9.63 -4.47
C LEU A 15 1.30 -8.19 -4.44
N PRO A 16 0.15 -7.94 -5.08
CA PRO A 16 -0.43 -6.60 -5.11
C PRO A 16 -0.65 -6.04 -3.69
N LYS A 17 -0.50 -4.74 -3.53
CA LYS A 17 -0.75 -4.04 -2.27
C LYS A 17 -2.18 -3.53 -2.20
N GLN A 18 -2.80 -3.70 -1.05
CA GLN A 18 -4.02 -3.00 -0.67
C GLN A 18 -3.65 -1.85 0.25
N ILE A 19 -4.28 -0.70 0.03
CA ILE A 19 -4.04 0.53 0.79
C ILE A 19 -5.38 1.07 1.30
N ALA A 20 -5.39 1.50 2.55
CA ALA A 20 -6.58 2.07 3.18
C ALA A 20 -6.20 3.28 4.04
N VAL A 21 -7.05 4.29 4.04
CA VAL A 21 -7.00 5.40 5.00
C VAL A 21 -7.82 5.02 6.23
N ASP A 22 -7.22 5.13 7.40
CA ASP A 22 -7.87 4.98 8.69
C ASP A 22 -8.02 6.35 9.35
N ARG A 23 -9.24 6.69 9.74
CA ARG A 23 -9.57 7.96 10.39
C ARG A 23 -9.95 7.69 11.83
N HIS A 24 -9.08 8.11 12.75
CA HIS A 24 -9.35 7.97 14.17
C HIS A 24 -10.42 9.01 14.61
N PRO A 25 -11.31 8.68 15.56
CA PRO A 25 -12.33 9.62 16.06
C PRO A 25 -11.79 10.96 16.58
N SER A 26 -10.50 11.03 16.92
CA SER A 26 -9.82 12.28 17.31
C SER A 26 -9.46 13.20 16.13
N GLY A 27 -9.82 12.84 14.90
CA GLY A 27 -9.52 13.61 13.70
C GLY A 27 -8.14 13.36 13.09
N ARG A 28 -7.45 12.29 13.51
CA ARG A 28 -6.12 11.91 13.00
C ARG A 28 -6.23 10.87 11.90
N PHE A 29 -5.41 10.99 10.87
CA PHE A 29 -5.38 10.13 9.69
C PHE A 29 -4.14 9.22 9.68
N THR A 30 -4.34 7.95 9.35
CA THR A 30 -3.25 6.97 9.19
C THR A 30 -3.41 6.25 7.85
N LEU A 31 -2.35 6.13 7.07
CA LEU A 31 -2.33 5.29 5.88
C LEU A 31 -1.85 3.89 6.25
N LYS A 32 -2.62 2.87 5.89
CA LYS A 32 -2.32 1.47 6.15
C LYS A 32 -2.11 0.71 4.85
N HIS A 33 -1.30 -0.34 4.90
CA HIS A 33 -1.15 -1.27 3.80
C HIS A 33 -1.15 -2.72 4.25
N ARG A 34 -1.42 -3.61 3.30
CA ARG A 34 -1.15 -5.05 3.43
C ARG A 34 -0.90 -5.66 2.05
N LYS A 35 -0.29 -6.83 1.98
CA LYS A 35 -0.27 -7.57 0.70
C LYS A 35 -1.62 -8.23 0.51
N GLN A 36 -2.00 -8.44 -0.75
CA GLN A 36 -3.21 -9.19 -1.07
C GLN A 36 -3.11 -10.60 -0.45
N GLY A 37 -4.11 -10.96 0.36
CA GLY A 37 -4.16 -12.23 1.09
C GLY A 37 -3.69 -12.15 2.54
N ASP A 38 -2.99 -11.07 2.93
CA ASP A 38 -2.66 -10.84 4.34
C ASP A 38 -3.93 -10.42 5.10
N LEU A 39 -4.06 -10.88 6.35
CA LEU A 39 -5.15 -10.48 7.24
C LEU A 39 -4.83 -9.15 7.93
N ASP A 40 -3.58 -9.01 8.39
CA ASP A 40 -3.14 -7.88 9.18
C ASP A 40 -2.78 -6.66 8.32
N TRP A 41 -3.10 -5.49 8.85
CA TRP A 41 -2.70 -4.21 8.29
C TRP A 41 -1.42 -3.71 8.96
N THR A 42 -0.55 -3.08 8.19
CA THR A 42 0.64 -2.39 8.66
C THR A 42 0.52 -0.91 8.40
N ASP A 43 0.78 -0.10 9.42
CA ASP A 43 0.76 1.35 9.30
C ASP A 43 2.01 1.85 8.58
N TYR A 44 1.83 2.81 7.66
CA TYR A 44 2.95 3.61 7.19
C TYR A 44 3.39 4.60 8.27
N THR A 45 4.68 4.93 8.31
CA THR A 45 5.27 5.81 9.32
C THR A 45 5.37 7.26 8.83
N GLY A 46 5.79 8.17 9.73
CA GLY A 46 6.04 9.58 9.41
C GLY A 46 4.74 10.37 9.23
N ARG A 47 4.65 11.19 8.17
CA ARG A 47 3.47 12.01 7.84
C ARG A 47 2.19 11.20 7.54
N LEU A 48 2.32 9.88 7.44
CA LEU A 48 1.24 8.94 7.18
C LEU A 48 0.72 8.25 8.44
N LEU A 49 1.26 8.56 9.63
CA LEU A 49 0.83 7.96 10.90
C LEU A 49 0.21 9.00 11.83
N GLY A 50 -1.09 8.89 12.07
CA GLY A 50 -1.82 9.76 12.98
C GLY A 50 -1.63 11.26 12.66
N ASN A 51 -1.64 11.66 11.39
CA ASN A 51 -1.49 13.05 10.99
C ASN A 51 -2.80 13.82 11.27
N PRO A 52 -2.79 14.92 12.03
CA PRO A 52 -4.00 15.71 12.28
C PRO A 52 -4.34 16.70 11.15
N ASP A 53 -3.40 16.98 10.23
CA ASP A 53 -3.62 17.89 9.10
C ASP A 53 -4.02 17.07 7.86
N PRO A 54 -5.28 17.17 7.39
CA PRO A 54 -5.74 16.41 6.23
C PRO A 54 -5.01 16.83 4.94
N VAL A 55 -4.66 18.10 4.78
CA VAL A 55 -3.99 18.59 3.56
C VAL A 55 -2.57 18.02 3.47
N ASP A 56 -1.81 18.08 4.57
CA ASP A 56 -0.48 17.45 4.61
C ASP A 56 -0.56 15.92 4.47
N PHE A 57 -1.53 15.29 5.13
CA PHE A 57 -1.75 13.84 5.01
C PHE A 57 -1.97 13.41 3.56
N TYR A 58 -2.94 14.00 2.84
CA TYR A 58 -3.24 13.59 1.47
C TYR A 58 -2.13 13.93 0.48
N ARG A 59 -1.33 14.98 0.73
CA ARG A 59 -0.09 15.22 -0.03
C ARG A 59 0.90 14.06 0.17
N ALA A 60 1.14 13.65 1.41
CA ALA A 60 1.99 12.50 1.71
C ALA A 60 1.44 11.19 1.13
N VAL A 61 0.11 11.00 1.09
CA VAL A 61 -0.52 9.85 0.42
C VAL A 61 -0.22 9.85 -1.07
N ALA A 62 -0.40 10.99 -1.74
CA ALA A 62 -0.12 11.11 -3.18
C ALA A 62 1.35 10.80 -3.51
N GLU A 63 2.29 11.34 -2.74
CA GLU A 63 3.71 11.02 -2.84
C GLU A 63 3.97 9.51 -2.66
N LYS A 64 3.30 8.89 -1.69
CA LYS A 64 3.45 7.45 -1.42
C LYS A 64 2.92 6.58 -2.55
N LEU A 65 1.76 6.93 -3.11
CA LEU A 65 1.19 6.19 -4.24
C LEU A 65 2.08 6.32 -5.49
N ALA A 66 2.67 7.50 -5.72
CA ALA A 66 3.64 7.71 -6.79
C ALA A 66 4.92 6.87 -6.58
N GLU A 67 5.44 6.83 -5.35
CA GLU A 67 6.59 5.98 -4.97
C GLU A 67 6.32 4.49 -5.22
N LEU A 68 5.12 4.01 -4.85
CA LEU A 68 4.74 2.61 -5.05
C LEU A 68 4.59 2.26 -6.53
N SER A 69 3.99 3.18 -7.31
CA SER A 69 3.82 3.02 -8.75
C SER A 69 5.17 2.94 -9.47
N SER A 70 6.13 3.82 -9.12
CA SER A 70 7.48 3.80 -9.72
C SER A 70 8.27 2.53 -9.41
N LYS A 71 8.02 1.90 -8.24
CA LYS A 71 8.63 0.63 -7.82
C LYS A 71 7.94 -0.61 -8.37
N ARG A 72 7.01 -0.47 -9.32
CA ARG A 72 6.18 -1.56 -9.89
C ARG A 72 5.37 -2.32 -8.84
N HIS A 73 5.04 -1.70 -7.70
CA HIS A 73 4.04 -2.27 -6.80
C HIS A 73 2.66 -2.04 -7.40
N ARG A 74 1.97 -3.12 -7.76
CA ARG A 74 0.58 -3.05 -8.20
C ARG A 74 -0.31 -2.73 -7.00
N ILE A 75 -0.96 -1.58 -6.99
CA ILE A 75 -2.01 -1.24 -6.02
C ILE A 75 -3.33 -1.76 -6.59
N VAL A 76 -4.02 -2.64 -5.86
CA VAL A 76 -5.30 -3.24 -6.31
C VAL A 76 -6.52 -2.61 -5.65
N THR A 77 -6.32 -1.89 -4.55
CA THR A 77 -7.40 -1.22 -3.83
C THR A 77 -6.82 -0.02 -3.10
N PHE A 78 -7.49 1.13 -3.28
CA PHE A 78 -7.36 2.30 -2.44
C PHE A 78 -8.75 2.58 -1.86
N SER A 79 -8.86 2.63 -0.54
CA SER A 79 -10.13 2.88 0.15
C SER A 79 -9.99 4.07 1.09
N ASP A 80 -10.93 4.99 0.99
CA ASP A 80 -11.06 6.15 1.86
C ASP A 80 -12.56 6.33 2.20
N PRO A 81 -12.96 6.27 3.48
CA PRO A 81 -14.36 6.35 3.88
C PRO A 81 -15.03 7.69 3.54
N ASP A 82 -14.29 8.78 3.35
CA ASP A 82 -14.85 10.09 2.98
C ASP A 82 -14.90 10.31 1.45
N TRP A 83 -14.40 9.36 0.64
CA TRP A 83 -14.41 9.41 -0.83
C TRP A 83 -15.57 8.59 -1.46
N GLN A 84 -16.70 8.45 -0.75
CA GLN A 84 -17.90 7.77 -1.29
C GLN A 84 -18.90 8.74 -1.91
#